data_AF-A0A7X8M981-F1
#
_entry.id   AF-A0A7X8M981-F1
#
_cell.length_a   1.000
_cell.length_b   1.000
_cell.length_c   1.000
_cell.angle_alpha   90.00
_cell.angle_beta   90.00
_cell.angle_gamma   90.00
#
_symmetry.space_group_name_H-M   'P 1'
#
loop_
_entity.id
_entity.type
_entity.pdbx_description
1 polymer ?
#
loop_
_entity_poly.entity_id
_entity_poly.type
_entity_poly.pdbx_seq_one_letter_code
_entity_poly.pdbx_strand_id
1 'polypeptide(L)'
;VLIAISDDGSVGDLERFHRALESLGSRLSRLVKFRDSWAFIGFKGATAEQVFEHYQTSDSRVEAVVLDTLRLYSETGWLQTAAIGPAKRWDRIIWDATVPDSTWLEMVLWATNKNSGQVDTLLRSRAVSRELDLADLPAARYPRIHLQAKLGTLDGRVTPALKRWQVHFLPAPDLAVAPAVLTQNKDTVLVGDTVTMTLQIHNLGLQPADSVAVSFQEYDSGVGYRTFARPLRNQPLAADSIWTVQQKWTAGFRSGLRTLLVSVDPGDQINEVLETNNTVTATVYVRPDTIAPQILITYDDRKIVSGDLVAVRPEILISAFDNSPTPPDSSRITVWLDGKRIAYNDPSPVLHWQTPSAGASAVLRFTPVLTDGDHFLEVLLSDSGGNSTYERNEFRVASDLKLLQVMNYPNPFADGTQITFEMTQPATVSVRIYTVS
;
A
#
# COMPACT_ATOMS: atom_id res chain seq x y z
N VAL A 1 65.37 6.73 27.82
CA VAL A 1 66.14 7.98 27.59
C VAL A 1 66.59 7.95 26.15
N LEU A 2 66.32 9.02 25.41
CA LEU A 2 66.70 9.18 24.01
C LEU A 2 67.80 10.25 23.94
N ILE A 3 68.95 9.92 23.35
CA ILE A 3 70.09 10.84 23.24
C ILE A 3 70.67 10.71 21.84
N ALA A 4 70.93 11.85 21.20
CA ALA A 4 71.63 11.93 19.93
C ALA A 4 72.69 13.03 20.00
N ILE A 5 73.84 12.78 19.40
CA ILE A 5 74.94 13.74 19.25
C ILE A 5 75.24 13.86 17.76
N SER A 6 75.31 15.10 17.29
CA SER A 6 75.71 15.45 15.93
C SER A 6 76.70 16.61 15.99
N ASP A 7 77.76 16.52 15.17
CA ASP A 7 78.81 17.53 14.96
C ASP A 7 79.81 17.68 16.13
N ASP A 8 79.39 18.00 17.35
CA ASP A 8 80.31 18.14 18.50
C ASP A 8 79.73 17.52 19.78
N GLY A 9 80.41 16.49 20.29
CA GLY A 9 80.11 15.81 21.55
C GLY A 9 81.09 16.14 22.69
N SER A 10 81.97 17.12 22.50
CA SER A 10 83.00 17.45 23.50
C SER A 10 82.39 18.24 24.68
N VAL A 11 82.08 17.52 25.77
CA VAL A 11 81.64 18.13 27.03
C VAL A 11 82.83 18.18 28.00
N GLY A 12 83.04 19.32 28.65
CA GLY A 12 84.22 19.60 29.49
C GLY A 12 84.45 18.70 30.72
N ASP A 13 83.62 17.68 30.96
CA ASP A 13 83.83 16.65 31.99
C ASP A 13 83.45 15.25 31.45
N LEU A 14 84.27 14.73 30.53
CA LEU A 14 84.02 13.51 29.75
C LEU A 14 83.70 12.28 30.62
N GLU A 15 84.38 12.12 31.76
CA GLU A 15 84.33 10.85 32.50
C GLU A 15 82.99 10.64 33.22
N ARG A 16 82.45 11.68 33.86
CA ARG A 16 81.16 11.57 34.56
C ARG A 16 80.01 11.37 33.56
N PHE A 17 80.10 12.02 32.41
CA PHE A 17 79.12 11.88 31.33
C PHE A 17 79.12 10.47 30.75
N HIS A 18 80.29 9.92 30.38
CA HIS A 18 80.38 8.55 29.87
C HIS A 18 79.92 7.53 30.91
N ARG A 19 80.30 7.66 32.19
CA ARG A 19 79.79 6.76 33.24
C ARG A 19 78.28 6.82 33.39
N ALA A 20 77.67 7.99 33.22
CA ALA A 20 76.23 8.11 33.23
C ALA A 20 75.60 7.36 32.04
N LEU A 21 76.15 7.51 30.83
CA LEU A 21 75.68 6.79 29.63
C LEU A 21 75.90 5.27 29.75
N GLU A 22 77.04 4.84 30.30
CA GLU A 22 77.34 3.43 30.60
C GLU A 22 76.34 2.86 31.62
N SER A 23 75.92 3.65 32.62
CA SER A 23 74.85 3.24 33.57
C SER A 23 73.46 3.12 32.92
N LEU A 24 73.28 3.68 31.72
CA LEU A 24 72.11 3.50 30.89
C LEU A 24 72.28 2.36 29.86
N GLY A 25 73.44 1.70 29.82
CA GLY A 25 73.75 0.57 28.94
C GLY A 25 74.62 0.88 27.71
N SER A 26 75.07 2.14 27.52
CA SER A 26 75.90 2.51 26.36
C SER A 26 77.27 1.80 26.38
N ARG A 27 77.69 1.27 25.23
CA ARG A 27 79.02 0.69 24.98
C ARG A 27 79.86 1.51 23.99
N LEU A 28 79.24 2.37 23.19
CA LEU A 28 79.90 3.13 22.13
C LEU A 28 80.11 4.62 22.49
N SER A 29 79.53 5.12 23.58
CA SER A 29 79.61 6.54 23.93
C SER A 29 81.05 7.07 24.03
N ARG A 30 82.01 6.26 24.52
CA ARG A 30 83.43 6.64 24.61
C ARG A 30 84.17 6.70 23.26
N LEU A 31 83.57 6.16 22.21
CA LEU A 31 84.18 6.14 20.86
C LEU A 31 83.84 7.39 20.05
N VAL A 32 82.86 8.19 20.50
CA VAL A 32 82.36 9.36 19.79
C VAL A 32 83.40 10.47 19.78
N LYS A 33 83.81 10.92 18.59
CA LYS A 33 84.75 12.02 18.38
C LYS A 33 84.08 13.20 17.68
N PHE A 34 84.84 14.27 17.51
CA PHE A 34 84.41 15.45 16.75
C PHE A 34 83.95 15.05 15.34
N ARG A 35 82.77 15.55 14.94
CA ARG A 35 82.04 15.26 13.69
C ARG A 35 81.51 13.85 13.50
N ASP A 36 81.63 12.99 14.49
CA ASP A 36 80.94 11.70 14.43
C ASP A 36 79.45 11.87 14.74
N SER A 37 78.65 10.89 14.33
CA SER A 37 77.23 10.82 14.64
C SER A 37 76.96 9.64 15.57
N TRP A 38 76.20 9.86 16.63
CA TRP A 38 75.86 8.82 17.60
C TRP A 38 74.43 8.97 18.07
N ALA A 39 73.71 7.86 18.11
CA ALA A 39 72.33 7.81 18.56
C ALA A 39 72.09 6.64 19.50
N PHE A 40 71.31 6.89 20.56
CA PHE A 40 71.16 5.97 21.67
C PHE A 40 69.75 6.00 22.29
N ILE A 41 69.21 4.81 22.55
CA ILE A 41 67.99 4.57 23.31
C ILE A 41 68.32 3.56 24.41
N GLY A 42 68.23 3.99 25.66
CA GLY A 42 68.46 3.13 26.82
C GLY A 42 67.70 3.56 28.06
N PHE A 43 67.82 2.77 29.12
CA PHE A 43 67.20 3.03 30.42
C PHE A 43 68.15 2.64 31.54
N LYS A 44 67.93 3.21 32.74
CA LYS A 44 68.82 3.01 33.87
C LYS A 44 68.91 1.53 34.25
N GLY A 45 70.13 1.02 34.34
CA GLY A 45 70.39 -0.39 34.66
C GLY A 45 70.23 -1.36 33.49
N ALA A 46 70.03 -0.88 32.26
CA ALA A 46 70.04 -1.72 31.08
C ALA A 46 71.43 -2.31 30.85
N THR A 47 71.49 -3.56 30.40
CA THR A 47 72.71 -4.15 29.82
C THR A 47 72.90 -3.69 28.38
N ALA A 48 74.11 -3.83 27.84
CA ALA A 48 74.43 -3.38 26.48
C ALA A 48 73.62 -4.09 25.37
N GLU A 49 73.03 -5.25 25.65
CA GLU A 49 72.16 -5.99 24.72
C GLU A 49 70.70 -5.50 24.73
N GLN A 50 70.32 -4.71 25.74
CA GLN A 50 68.95 -4.22 25.96
C GLN A 50 68.74 -2.79 25.48
N VAL A 51 69.76 -2.18 24.89
CA VAL A 51 69.74 -0.80 24.38
C VAL A 51 69.89 -0.79 22.87
N PHE A 52 69.36 0.25 22.23
CA PHE A 52 69.66 0.52 20.83
C PHE A 52 70.73 1.59 20.78
N GLU A 53 71.87 1.26 20.17
CA GLU A 53 72.99 2.18 20.08
C GLU A 53 73.64 2.04 18.70
N HIS A 54 73.82 3.17 18.02
CA HIS A 54 74.47 3.22 16.72
C HIS A 54 75.45 4.39 16.70
N TYR A 55 76.61 4.14 16.10
CA TYR A 55 77.71 5.08 15.95
C TYR A 55 78.15 5.07 14.49
N GLN A 56 78.39 6.25 13.94
CA GLN A 56 78.90 6.48 12.60
C GLN A 56 80.07 7.45 12.67
N THR A 57 81.16 7.12 11.99
CA THR A 57 82.31 8.03 11.91
C THR A 57 82.01 9.20 10.99
N SER A 58 82.71 10.31 11.20
CA SER A 58 82.66 11.51 10.33
C SER A 58 82.89 11.24 8.83
N ASP A 59 83.62 10.18 8.48
CA ASP A 59 83.87 9.79 7.08
C ASP A 59 82.65 9.19 6.38
N SER A 60 81.69 8.64 7.14
CA SER A 60 80.55 7.89 6.59
C SER A 60 79.55 8.78 5.84
N ARG A 61 79.53 10.10 6.09
CA ARG A 61 78.54 11.09 5.59
C ARG A 61 77.08 10.69 5.82
N VAL A 62 76.81 9.77 6.74
CA VAL A 62 75.47 9.29 7.11
C VAL A 62 75.30 9.42 8.63
N GLU A 63 74.13 9.85 9.07
CA GLU A 63 73.82 9.99 10.49
C GLU A 63 73.57 8.63 11.15
N ALA A 64 73.98 8.48 12.41
CA ALA A 64 73.62 7.34 13.22
C ALA A 64 72.13 7.40 13.57
N VAL A 65 71.41 6.34 13.23
CA VAL A 65 69.98 6.22 13.51
C VAL A 65 69.75 4.95 14.32
N VAL A 66 68.98 5.09 15.40
CA VAL A 66 68.43 3.99 16.19
C VAL A 66 66.92 4.13 16.20
N LEU A 67 66.23 2.99 16.09
CA LEU A 67 64.78 2.92 16.05
C LEU A 67 64.31 1.98 17.16
N ASP A 68 63.26 2.37 17.87
CA ASP A 68 62.56 1.53 18.83
C ASP A 68 61.05 1.64 18.60
N THR A 69 60.29 0.64 19.03
CA THR A 69 58.84 0.59 18.88
C THR A 69 58.15 0.91 20.21
N LEU A 70 57.56 2.10 20.31
CA LEU A 70 56.63 2.42 21.39
C LEU A 70 55.30 1.69 21.17
N ARG A 71 55.00 0.70 22.00
CA ARG A 71 53.68 0.08 22.04
C ARG A 71 52.77 0.89 22.96
N LEU A 72 51.96 1.76 22.36
CA LEU A 72 50.89 2.45 23.05
C LEU A 72 49.64 1.58 22.99
N TYR A 73 49.11 1.22 24.17
CA TYR A 73 47.80 0.59 24.25
C TYR A 73 46.74 1.69 24.43
N SER A 74 45.59 1.52 23.79
CA SER A 74 44.49 2.46 23.99
C SER A 74 44.01 2.39 25.44
N GLU A 75 44.01 3.52 26.13
CA GLU A 75 43.52 3.64 27.51
C GLU A 75 42.00 3.52 27.60
N THR A 76 41.31 3.56 26.45
CA THR A 76 39.86 3.39 26.35
C THR A 76 39.47 2.46 25.21
N GLY A 77 38.32 1.81 25.36
CA GLY A 77 37.73 0.97 24.33
C GLY A 77 36.23 0.90 24.49
N TRP A 78 35.54 0.40 23.48
CA TRP A 78 34.10 0.18 23.56
C TRP A 78 33.67 -1.04 22.75
N LEU A 79 32.57 -1.64 23.17
CA LEU A 79 31.84 -2.66 22.42
C LEU A 79 30.40 -2.20 22.25
N GLN A 80 29.80 -2.46 21.10
CA GLN A 80 28.40 -2.15 20.85
C GLN A 80 27.70 -3.33 20.20
N THR A 81 26.46 -3.58 20.59
CA THR A 81 25.61 -4.56 19.93
C THR A 81 25.15 -4.06 18.55
N ALA A 82 24.78 -5.00 17.66
CA ALA A 82 23.84 -4.67 16.60
C ALA A 82 22.52 -4.15 17.20
N ALA A 83 21.64 -3.59 16.36
CA ALA A 83 20.30 -3.24 16.81
C ALA A 83 19.58 -4.50 17.32
N ILE A 84 19.10 -4.47 18.56
CA ILE A 84 18.32 -5.56 19.16
C ILE A 84 16.85 -5.23 18.97
N GLY A 85 16.04 -6.21 18.59
CA GLY A 85 14.63 -6.03 18.22
C GLY A 85 14.38 -6.30 16.73
N PRO A 86 13.24 -5.87 16.16
CA PRO A 86 12.21 -5.07 16.80
C PRO A 86 11.45 -5.83 17.89
N ALA A 87 11.07 -5.14 18.96
CA ALA A 87 10.36 -5.70 20.09
C ALA A 87 8.87 -5.34 20.05
N LYS A 88 8.02 -6.31 20.42
CA LYS A 88 6.64 -6.04 20.89
C LYS A 88 6.66 -5.49 22.30
N ARG A 89 7.56 -6.00 23.16
CA ARG A 89 7.72 -5.57 24.55
C ARG A 89 9.14 -5.84 25.04
N TRP A 90 9.74 -4.85 25.70
CA TRP A 90 11.00 -5.02 26.43
C TRP A 90 10.74 -5.66 27.80
N ASP A 91 11.63 -6.55 28.25
CA ASP A 91 11.51 -7.20 29.56
C ASP A 91 12.64 -6.70 30.48
N ARG A 92 13.89 -7.10 30.21
CA ARG A 92 15.01 -6.68 31.07
C ARG A 92 16.35 -6.73 30.35
N ILE A 93 17.33 -6.00 30.90
CA ILE A 93 18.75 -6.11 30.55
C ILE A 93 19.51 -6.61 31.77
N ILE A 94 20.41 -7.57 31.54
CA ILE A 94 21.33 -8.09 32.55
C ILE A 94 22.75 -7.86 32.05
N TRP A 95 23.63 -7.33 32.88
CA TRP A 95 25.06 -7.34 32.59
C TRP A 95 25.88 -7.64 33.82
N ASP A 96 27.07 -8.19 33.56
CA ASP A 96 28.03 -8.54 34.59
C ASP A 96 29.45 -8.30 34.05
N ALA A 97 30.27 -7.66 34.86
CA ALA A 97 31.62 -7.26 34.51
C ALA A 97 32.59 -7.40 35.69
N THR A 98 33.88 -7.40 35.40
CA THR A 98 34.95 -7.26 36.38
C THR A 98 35.64 -5.93 36.14
N VAL A 99 35.62 -5.05 37.13
CA VAL A 99 36.23 -3.71 37.07
C VAL A 99 37.29 -3.60 38.17
N PRO A 100 38.56 -3.93 37.89
CA PRO A 100 39.66 -3.77 38.84
C PRO A 100 39.93 -2.32 39.21
N ASP A 101 40.72 -2.09 40.27
CA ASP A 101 41.19 -0.76 40.64
C ASP A 101 41.89 -0.07 39.45
N SER A 102 41.79 1.26 39.40
CA SER A 102 42.32 2.08 38.30
C SER A 102 41.70 1.81 36.92
N THR A 103 40.56 1.10 36.87
CA THR A 103 39.78 0.90 35.64
C THR A 103 38.34 1.39 35.80
N TRP A 104 37.63 1.56 34.69
CA TRP A 104 36.22 1.94 34.71
C TRP A 104 35.43 1.27 33.59
N LEU A 105 34.14 1.10 33.83
CA LEU A 105 33.17 0.65 32.86
C LEU A 105 31.91 1.53 32.93
N GLU A 106 31.39 1.91 31.76
CA GLU A 106 30.10 2.60 31.61
C GLU A 106 29.25 1.84 30.59
N MET A 107 28.09 1.36 31.05
CA MET A 107 27.04 0.86 30.18
C MET A 107 26.16 2.00 29.70
N VAL A 108 25.96 2.07 28.39
CA VAL A 108 25.08 3.03 27.73
C VAL A 108 24.01 2.26 26.96
N LEU A 109 22.75 2.49 27.32
CA LEU A 109 21.59 2.04 26.54
C LEU A 109 21.09 3.23 25.74
N TRP A 110 20.93 3.06 24.44
CA TRP A 110 20.35 4.08 23.58
C TRP A 110 19.43 3.45 22.54
N ALA A 111 18.52 4.27 22.02
CA ALA A 111 17.54 3.84 21.02
C ALA A 111 17.20 5.00 20.08
N THR A 112 16.75 4.67 18.88
CA THR A 112 16.20 5.66 17.95
C THR A 112 14.69 5.68 18.12
N ASN A 113 14.13 6.87 18.34
CA ASN A 113 12.70 7.08 18.38
C ASN A 113 12.09 6.84 16.99
N LYS A 114 11.17 5.88 16.87
CA LYS A 114 10.49 5.51 15.61
C LYS A 114 9.83 6.71 14.93
N ASN A 115 9.23 7.61 15.73
CA ASN A 115 8.42 8.71 15.21
C ASN A 115 9.24 9.95 14.80
N SER A 116 10.30 10.28 15.55
CA SER A 116 11.10 11.49 15.31
C SER A 116 12.44 11.23 14.62
N GLY A 117 12.91 9.97 14.58
CA GLY A 117 14.26 9.63 14.14
C GLY A 117 15.37 10.08 15.09
N GLN A 118 15.03 10.68 16.23
CA GLN A 118 16.00 11.15 17.22
C GLN A 118 16.64 9.98 17.96
N VAL A 119 17.95 10.06 18.18
CA VAL A 119 18.68 9.13 19.04
C VAL A 119 18.60 9.60 20.49
N ASP A 120 17.98 8.78 21.33
CA ASP A 120 17.79 9.02 22.75
C ASP A 120 18.70 8.10 23.56
N THR A 121 19.44 8.67 24.52
CA THR A 121 20.18 7.88 25.53
C THR A 121 19.22 7.55 26.68
N LEU A 122 18.88 6.28 26.82
CA LEU A 122 17.89 5.79 27.79
C LEU A 122 18.53 5.53 29.16
N LEU A 123 19.79 5.10 29.19
CA LEU A 123 20.53 4.81 30.42
C LEU A 123 22.02 5.10 30.24
N ARG A 124 22.62 5.64 31.30
CA ARG A 124 24.07 5.50 31.56
C ARG A 124 24.26 4.94 32.95
N SER A 125 25.08 3.90 33.08
CA SER A 125 25.32 3.25 34.36
C SER A 125 26.76 2.80 34.49
N ARG A 126 27.39 3.11 35.62
CA ARG A 126 28.70 2.58 36.03
C ARG A 126 28.60 1.38 36.96
N ALA A 127 27.40 0.78 37.08
CA ALA A 127 27.21 -0.42 37.88
C ALA A 127 27.96 -1.59 37.25
N VAL A 128 28.72 -2.33 38.06
CA VAL A 128 29.55 -3.46 37.63
C VAL A 128 28.71 -4.67 37.25
N SER A 129 27.65 -4.93 38.03
CA SER A 129 26.68 -5.99 37.80
C SER A 129 25.29 -5.44 38.10
N ARG A 130 24.35 -5.61 37.17
CA ARG A 130 22.99 -5.08 37.32
C ARG A 130 22.01 -5.85 36.45
N GLU A 131 20.82 -6.04 37.01
CA GLU A 131 19.60 -6.35 36.28
C GLU A 131 18.73 -5.10 36.27
N LEU A 132 18.26 -4.71 35.09
CA LEU A 132 17.41 -3.55 34.89
C LEU A 132 16.12 -3.98 34.18
N ASP A 133 14.99 -3.73 34.83
CA ASP A 133 13.67 -3.85 34.24
C ASP A 133 13.47 -2.77 33.16
N LEU A 134 12.96 -3.18 32.01
CA LEU A 134 12.61 -2.34 30.87
C LEU A 134 11.13 -2.46 30.48
N ALA A 135 10.28 -3.06 31.31
CA ALA A 135 8.85 -3.23 31.01
C ALA A 135 8.15 -1.88 30.70
N ASP A 136 8.59 -0.79 31.33
CA ASP A 136 8.07 0.56 31.11
C ASP A 136 8.66 1.25 29.88
N LEU A 137 9.65 0.67 29.20
CA LEU A 137 10.21 1.23 27.97
C LEU A 137 9.23 0.99 26.80
N PRO A 138 8.61 2.03 26.23
CA PRO A 138 7.59 1.85 25.21
C PRO A 138 8.20 1.33 23.90
N ALA A 139 7.97 0.05 23.60
CA ALA A 139 8.48 -0.59 22.39
C ALA A 139 7.92 0.05 21.10
N ALA A 140 6.68 0.57 21.12
CA ALA A 140 6.11 1.32 20.01
C ALA A 140 6.92 2.58 19.65
N ARG A 141 7.56 3.21 20.65
CA ARG A 141 8.45 4.37 20.43
C ARG A 141 9.89 3.94 20.14
N TYR A 142 10.37 2.90 20.82
CA TYR A 142 11.72 2.37 20.67
C TYR A 142 11.66 0.89 20.30
N PRO A 143 11.36 0.57 19.02
CA PRO A 143 11.24 -0.80 18.57
C PRO A 143 12.58 -1.52 18.67
N ARG A 144 13.69 -0.79 18.52
CA ARG A 144 15.05 -1.32 18.59
C ARG A 144 15.89 -0.56 19.59
N ILE A 145 16.76 -1.28 20.29
CA ILE A 145 17.73 -0.70 21.23
C ILE A 145 19.16 -1.14 20.89
N HIS A 146 20.12 -0.37 21.39
CA HIS A 146 21.54 -0.65 21.31
C HIS A 146 22.16 -0.58 22.70
N LEU A 147 23.00 -1.57 23.00
CA LEU A 147 23.78 -1.60 24.22
C LEU A 147 25.24 -1.35 23.87
N GLN A 148 25.85 -0.38 24.55
CA GLN A 148 27.27 -0.05 24.41
C GLN A 148 27.97 -0.15 25.76
N ALA A 149 29.06 -0.91 25.83
CA ALA A 149 29.96 -0.94 26.96
C ALA A 149 31.18 -0.07 26.62
N LYS A 150 31.42 0.97 27.40
CA LYS A 150 32.65 1.76 27.34
C LYS A 150 33.54 1.35 28.49
N LEU A 151 34.82 1.17 28.20
CA LEU A 151 35.81 0.61 29.12
C LEU A 151 37.04 1.52 29.10
N GLY A 152 37.73 1.62 30.23
CA GLY A 152 39.03 2.27 30.25
C GLY A 152 39.89 1.93 31.45
N THR A 153 41.15 2.33 31.36
CA THR A 153 42.20 2.13 32.34
C THR A 153 42.98 3.43 32.53
N LEU A 154 43.38 3.72 33.76
CA LEU A 154 44.11 4.94 34.10
C LEU A 154 45.64 4.74 34.05
N ASP A 155 46.12 3.50 34.11
CA ASP A 155 47.55 3.17 34.20
C ASP A 155 48.07 2.34 33.01
N GLY A 156 47.18 1.89 32.13
CA GLY A 156 47.52 1.08 30.96
C GLY A 156 47.96 -0.35 31.28
N ARG A 157 47.83 -0.82 32.53
CA ARG A 157 48.34 -2.13 32.98
C ARG A 157 47.25 -3.17 33.14
N VAL A 158 46.04 -2.75 33.48
CA VAL A 158 44.89 -3.64 33.72
C VAL A 158 43.71 -3.20 32.86
N THR A 159 42.93 -4.16 32.35
CA THR A 159 41.76 -3.91 31.52
C THR A 159 40.50 -4.45 32.22
N PRO A 160 39.41 -3.67 32.31
CA PRO A 160 38.14 -4.17 32.80
C PRO A 160 37.55 -5.18 31.79
N ALA A 161 36.81 -6.16 32.28
CA ALA A 161 36.29 -7.25 31.47
C ALA A 161 34.77 -7.34 31.58
N LEU A 162 34.06 -7.11 30.47
CA LEU A 162 32.64 -7.45 30.37
C LEU A 162 32.51 -8.97 30.25
N LYS A 163 31.87 -9.62 31.23
CA LYS A 163 31.71 -11.08 31.25
C LYS A 163 30.49 -11.52 30.46
N ARG A 164 29.37 -10.80 30.64
CA ARG A 164 28.14 -11.03 29.88
C ARG A 164 27.27 -9.78 29.83
N TRP A 165 26.47 -9.72 28.78
CA TRP A 165 25.28 -8.90 28.71
C TRP A 165 24.15 -9.69 28.04
N GLN A 166 22.91 -9.46 28.42
CA GLN A 166 21.75 -10.15 27.89
C GLN A 166 20.58 -9.17 27.85
N VAL A 167 19.78 -9.26 26.79
CA VAL A 167 18.55 -8.50 26.64
C VAL A 167 17.42 -9.50 26.46
N HIS A 168 16.43 -9.42 27.33
CA HIS A 168 15.21 -10.21 27.25
C HIS A 168 14.08 -9.32 26.71
N PHE A 169 13.35 -9.81 25.72
CA PHE A 169 12.22 -9.11 25.11
C PHE A 169 11.30 -10.10 24.39
N LEU A 170 10.07 -9.66 24.11
CA LEU A 170 9.17 -10.36 23.20
C LEU A 170 9.35 -9.77 21.80
N PRO A 171 9.67 -10.57 20.78
CA PRO A 171 9.87 -10.08 19.42
C PRO A 171 8.57 -9.54 18.83
N ALA A 172 8.69 -8.62 17.87
CA ALA A 172 7.55 -8.14 17.10
C ALA A 172 6.90 -9.26 16.24
N PRO A 173 5.59 -9.17 15.93
CA PRO A 173 4.97 -9.96 14.86
C PRO A 173 5.56 -9.59 13.48
N ASP A 174 5.10 -10.26 12.43
CA ASP A 174 5.49 -9.95 11.04
C ASP A 174 4.30 -10.24 10.13
N LEU A 175 3.53 -9.22 9.81
CA LEU A 175 2.43 -9.29 8.86
C LEU A 175 3.01 -9.27 7.45
N ALA A 176 2.43 -10.07 6.57
CA ALA A 176 2.95 -10.22 5.23
C ALA A 176 1.83 -10.46 4.23
N VAL A 177 2.00 -9.83 3.07
CA VAL A 177 1.21 -10.05 1.87
C VAL A 177 2.12 -10.22 0.66
N ALA A 178 1.59 -10.84 -0.39
CA ALA A 178 2.30 -11.03 -1.65
C ALA A 178 1.31 -11.05 -2.83
N PRO A 179 1.76 -10.79 -4.06
CA PRO A 179 0.91 -10.90 -5.24
C PRO A 179 0.24 -12.28 -5.39
N ALA A 180 0.92 -13.35 -4.98
CA ALA A 180 0.41 -14.73 -5.08
C ALA A 180 -0.81 -15.01 -4.19
N VAL A 181 -1.03 -14.22 -3.13
CA VAL A 181 -2.15 -14.38 -2.18
C VAL A 181 -3.23 -13.32 -2.37
N LEU A 182 -3.11 -12.50 -3.41
CA LEU A 182 -4.12 -11.55 -3.85
C LEU A 182 -4.82 -12.09 -5.10
N THR A 183 -6.14 -12.23 -5.04
CA THR A 183 -6.96 -12.69 -6.16
C THR A 183 -8.07 -11.71 -6.46
N GLN A 184 -8.47 -11.64 -7.72
CA GLN A 184 -9.59 -10.82 -8.20
C GLN A 184 -10.46 -11.66 -9.14
N ASN A 185 -11.78 -11.47 -9.09
CA ASN A 185 -12.71 -12.22 -9.93
C ASN A 185 -12.68 -11.80 -11.41
N LYS A 186 -12.22 -10.58 -11.70
CA LYS A 186 -12.08 -10.00 -13.04
C LYS A 186 -10.86 -9.07 -13.05
N ASP A 187 -10.14 -9.02 -14.16
CA ASP A 187 -9.06 -8.05 -14.43
C ASP A 187 -9.48 -6.97 -15.44
N THR A 188 -10.63 -7.16 -16.09
CA THR A 188 -11.20 -6.28 -17.10
C THR A 188 -12.69 -6.14 -16.87
N VAL A 189 -13.17 -4.90 -16.79
CA VAL A 189 -14.57 -4.58 -16.47
C VAL A 189 -15.07 -3.37 -17.25
N LEU A 190 -16.39 -3.17 -17.35
CA LEU A 190 -16.97 -1.93 -17.86
C LEU A 190 -16.98 -0.84 -16.78
N VAL A 191 -17.21 0.41 -17.17
CA VAL A 191 -17.51 1.47 -16.20
C VAL A 191 -18.73 1.09 -15.34
N GLY A 192 -18.67 1.36 -14.03
CA GLY A 192 -19.73 0.99 -13.08
C GLY A 192 -19.72 -0.48 -12.61
N ASP A 193 -18.95 -1.36 -13.24
CA ASP A 193 -18.84 -2.77 -12.81
C ASP A 193 -18.14 -2.88 -11.46
N THR A 194 -18.38 -3.99 -10.77
CA THR A 194 -17.74 -4.28 -9.49
C THR A 194 -16.80 -5.48 -9.57
N VAL A 195 -15.57 -5.30 -9.10
CA VAL A 195 -14.56 -6.34 -8.90
C VAL A 195 -14.54 -6.73 -7.43
N THR A 196 -14.50 -8.03 -7.17
CA THR A 196 -14.30 -8.58 -5.82
C THR A 196 -12.85 -9.02 -5.70
N MET A 197 -12.13 -8.41 -4.74
CA MET A 197 -10.75 -8.73 -4.40
C MET A 197 -10.73 -9.57 -3.13
N THR A 198 -9.92 -10.62 -3.11
CA THR A 198 -9.68 -11.46 -1.92
C THR A 198 -8.19 -11.49 -1.65
N LEU A 199 -7.80 -11.10 -0.43
CA LEU A 199 -6.42 -11.06 0.02
C LEU A 199 -6.25 -11.97 1.24
N GLN A 200 -5.18 -12.76 1.26
CA GLN A 200 -4.76 -13.47 2.46
C GLN A 200 -3.58 -12.74 3.11
N ILE A 201 -3.72 -12.41 4.39
CA ILE A 201 -2.72 -11.73 5.20
C ILE A 201 -2.15 -12.78 6.15
N HIS A 202 -0.83 -12.96 6.10
CA HIS A 202 -0.12 -13.93 6.92
C HIS A 202 0.55 -13.22 8.08
N ASN A 203 0.56 -13.85 9.26
CA ASN A 203 1.49 -13.47 10.32
C ASN A 203 2.65 -14.48 10.35
N LEU A 204 3.77 -14.11 9.73
CA LEU A 204 5.00 -14.91 9.68
C LEU A 204 5.83 -14.80 10.97
N GLY A 205 5.44 -13.90 11.87
CA GLY A 205 6.13 -13.65 13.13
C GLY A 205 5.84 -14.70 14.19
N LEU A 206 6.66 -14.70 15.25
CA LEU A 206 6.54 -15.63 16.38
C LEU A 206 5.54 -15.17 17.44
N GLN A 207 4.91 -14.01 17.26
CA GLN A 207 3.99 -13.40 18.22
C GLN A 207 2.69 -13.01 17.54
N PRO A 208 1.56 -12.98 18.27
CA PRO A 208 0.30 -12.50 17.72
C PRO A 208 0.35 -10.99 17.42
N ALA A 209 -0.27 -10.59 16.31
CA ALA A 209 -0.49 -9.20 15.93
C ALA A 209 -1.89 -8.77 16.36
N ASP A 210 -1.99 -7.69 17.13
CA ASP A 210 -3.26 -7.21 17.69
C ASP A 210 -3.82 -6.09 16.81
N SER A 211 -5.13 -6.06 16.58
CA SER A 211 -5.82 -4.97 15.86
C SER A 211 -5.29 -4.69 14.45
N VAL A 212 -5.21 -5.72 13.61
CA VAL A 212 -4.66 -5.57 12.25
C VAL A 212 -5.60 -4.76 11.36
N ALA A 213 -5.15 -3.57 10.96
CA ALA A 213 -5.85 -2.70 10.01
C ALA A 213 -5.35 -2.96 8.58
N VAL A 214 -6.25 -2.84 7.60
CA VAL A 214 -5.90 -2.94 6.17
C VAL A 214 -6.56 -1.79 5.44
N SER A 215 -5.86 -1.22 4.47
CA SER A 215 -6.36 -0.13 3.62
C SER A 215 -6.36 -0.58 2.18
N PHE A 216 -7.52 -0.48 1.53
CA PHE A 216 -7.68 -0.69 0.11
C PHE A 216 -7.85 0.66 -0.58
N GLN A 217 -6.95 0.96 -1.51
CA GLN A 217 -6.86 2.25 -2.16
C GLN A 217 -6.79 2.11 -3.67
N GLU A 218 -7.41 3.06 -4.37
CA GLU A 218 -7.27 3.22 -5.81
C GLU A 218 -6.32 4.39 -6.06
N TYR A 219 -5.33 4.21 -6.92
CA TYR A 219 -4.48 5.30 -7.38
C TYR A 219 -5.21 6.14 -8.43
N ASP A 220 -5.23 7.45 -8.19
CA ASP A 220 -5.72 8.45 -9.14
C ASP A 220 -4.63 9.46 -9.48
N SER A 221 -4.38 9.69 -10.77
CA SER A 221 -3.32 10.63 -11.19
C SER A 221 -3.57 12.08 -10.77
N GLY A 222 -4.82 12.50 -10.58
CA GLY A 222 -5.17 13.87 -10.19
C GLY A 222 -5.21 14.11 -8.69
N VAL A 223 -5.41 13.07 -7.88
CA VAL A 223 -5.70 13.19 -6.42
C VAL A 223 -4.80 12.30 -5.56
N GLY A 224 -4.04 11.39 -6.16
CA GLY A 224 -3.29 10.34 -5.47
C GLY A 224 -4.19 9.19 -5.05
N TYR A 225 -3.81 8.51 -3.97
CA TYR A 225 -4.52 7.33 -3.48
C TYR A 225 -5.84 7.69 -2.79
N ARG A 226 -6.95 7.13 -3.28
CA ARG A 226 -8.28 7.24 -2.67
C ARG A 226 -8.64 5.94 -1.98
N THR A 227 -8.94 6.00 -0.68
CA THR A 227 -9.32 4.81 0.09
C THR A 227 -10.79 4.47 -0.18
N PHE A 228 -11.08 3.23 -0.53
CA PHE A 228 -12.46 2.74 -0.73
C PHE A 228 -12.88 1.68 0.30
N ALA A 229 -11.94 1.04 1.01
CA ALA A 229 -12.26 0.18 2.14
C ALA A 229 -11.15 0.19 3.21
N ARG A 230 -11.56 0.03 4.48
CA ARG A 230 -10.66 -0.04 5.65
C ARG A 230 -11.06 -1.16 6.62
N PRO A 231 -10.96 -2.45 6.22
CA PRO A 231 -11.29 -3.53 7.13
C PRO A 231 -10.32 -3.54 8.32
N LEU A 232 -10.88 -3.78 9.51
CA LEU A 232 -10.16 -3.85 10.77
C LEU A 232 -10.45 -5.19 11.42
N ARG A 233 -9.39 -5.91 11.78
CA ARG A 233 -9.49 -7.14 12.58
C ARG A 233 -9.18 -6.82 14.03
N ASN A 234 -10.21 -6.74 14.86
CA ASN A 234 -10.06 -6.48 16.30
C ASN A 234 -9.51 -7.67 17.10
N GLN A 235 -9.63 -8.89 16.56
CA GLN A 235 -9.10 -10.10 17.21
C GLN A 235 -7.62 -10.28 16.86
N PRO A 236 -6.76 -10.68 17.82
CA PRO A 236 -5.38 -11.00 17.52
C PRO A 236 -5.25 -12.01 16.38
N LEU A 237 -4.35 -11.73 15.45
CA LEU A 237 -3.91 -12.69 14.43
C LEU A 237 -2.75 -13.47 15.02
N ALA A 238 -2.98 -14.76 15.33
CA ALA A 238 -1.98 -15.62 15.94
C ALA A 238 -0.72 -15.75 15.06
N ALA A 239 0.40 -16.12 15.67
CA ALA A 239 1.60 -16.50 14.93
C ALA A 239 1.30 -17.65 13.96
N ASP A 240 1.90 -17.62 12.77
CA ASP A 240 1.74 -18.61 11.70
C ASP A 240 0.28 -18.84 11.26
N SER A 241 -0.55 -17.80 11.37
CA SER A 241 -1.96 -17.86 10.99
C SER A 241 -2.30 -16.89 9.86
N ILE A 242 -3.44 -17.14 9.22
CA ILE A 242 -3.88 -16.42 8.02
C ILE A 242 -5.22 -15.74 8.29
N TRP A 243 -5.31 -14.46 7.93
CA TRP A 243 -6.58 -13.75 7.83
C TRP A 243 -6.93 -13.51 6.36
N THR A 244 -8.05 -14.08 5.91
CA THR A 244 -8.59 -13.78 4.57
C THR A 244 -9.57 -12.62 4.65
N VAL A 245 -9.34 -11.58 3.85
CA VAL A 245 -10.19 -10.41 3.73
C VAL A 245 -10.69 -10.28 2.29
N GLN A 246 -11.98 -10.01 2.14
CA GLN A 246 -12.62 -9.80 0.85
C GLN A 246 -13.21 -8.40 0.79
N GLN A 247 -12.96 -7.67 -0.29
CA GLN A 247 -13.46 -6.32 -0.52
C GLN A 247 -13.95 -6.15 -1.96
N LYS A 248 -14.94 -5.27 -2.13
CA LYS A 248 -15.50 -4.92 -3.43
C LYS A 248 -14.99 -3.55 -3.86
N TRP A 249 -14.52 -3.46 -5.09
CA TRP A 249 -14.15 -2.21 -5.74
C TRP A 249 -15.05 -2.00 -6.94
N THR A 250 -15.68 -0.82 -7.03
CA THR A 250 -16.56 -0.46 -8.15
C THR A 250 -15.83 0.50 -9.07
N ALA A 251 -15.75 0.17 -10.35
CA ALA A 251 -15.16 1.01 -11.36
C ALA A 251 -15.96 2.32 -11.49
N GLY A 252 -15.27 3.45 -11.35
CA GLY A 252 -15.90 4.75 -11.62
C GLY A 252 -16.18 4.97 -13.12
N PHE A 253 -16.58 6.18 -13.47
CA PHE A 253 -16.88 6.57 -14.87
C PHE A 253 -15.64 6.81 -15.74
N ARG A 254 -14.42 6.67 -15.18
CA ARG A 254 -13.18 6.86 -15.93
C ARG A 254 -12.67 5.50 -16.43
N SER A 255 -12.48 5.41 -17.74
CA SER A 255 -11.86 4.27 -18.39
C SER A 255 -10.33 4.30 -18.29
N GLY A 256 -9.71 3.16 -18.62
CA GLY A 256 -8.27 2.96 -18.61
C GLY A 256 -7.81 2.02 -17.50
N LEU A 257 -6.48 1.89 -17.37
CA LEU A 257 -5.86 1.05 -16.35
C LEU A 257 -6.00 1.70 -14.97
N ARG A 258 -6.53 0.95 -14.00
CA ARG A 258 -6.64 1.36 -12.60
C ARG A 258 -5.70 0.51 -11.76
N THR A 259 -4.97 1.17 -10.86
CA THR A 259 -4.03 0.52 -9.95
C THR A 259 -4.64 0.52 -8.55
N LEU A 260 -4.79 -0.67 -7.98
CA LEU A 260 -5.36 -0.88 -6.65
C LEU A 260 -4.23 -1.28 -5.70
N LEU A 261 -3.97 -0.46 -4.69
CA LEU A 261 -3.00 -0.71 -3.64
C LEU A 261 -3.71 -1.26 -2.40
N VAL A 262 -3.19 -2.33 -1.84
CA VAL A 262 -3.61 -2.85 -0.55
C VAL A 262 -2.42 -2.78 0.40
N SER A 263 -2.63 -2.12 1.54
CA SER A 263 -1.62 -1.98 2.60
C SER A 263 -2.14 -2.58 3.89
N VAL A 264 -1.39 -3.50 4.48
CA VAL A 264 -1.58 -4.01 5.83
C VAL A 264 -0.82 -3.09 6.79
N ASP A 265 -1.42 -2.83 7.96
CA ASP A 265 -0.97 -1.81 8.92
C ASP A 265 -0.47 -0.51 8.26
N PRO A 266 -1.33 0.19 7.49
CA PRO A 266 -0.93 1.39 6.75
C PRO A 266 -0.46 2.54 7.65
N GLY A 267 -0.70 2.46 8.96
CA GLY A 267 -0.29 3.45 9.94
C GLY A 267 1.01 3.11 10.66
N ASP A 268 1.65 1.97 10.35
CA ASP A 268 2.89 1.51 11.00
C ASP A 268 2.74 1.50 12.55
N GLN A 269 1.56 1.08 13.02
CA GLN A 269 1.17 1.07 14.44
C GLN A 269 1.68 -0.17 15.17
N ILE A 270 1.82 -1.27 14.43
CA ILE A 270 2.36 -2.53 14.88
C ILE A 270 3.85 -2.48 14.52
N ASN A 271 4.72 -2.78 15.48
CA ASN A 271 6.12 -2.98 15.14
C ASN A 271 6.25 -4.34 14.47
N GLU A 272 6.94 -4.40 13.34
CA GLU A 272 7.12 -5.63 12.59
C GLU A 272 8.58 -5.95 12.34
N VAL A 273 8.91 -7.23 12.17
CA VAL A 273 10.27 -7.66 11.82
C VAL A 273 10.69 -7.05 10.49
N LEU A 274 9.77 -7.04 9.54
CA LEU A 274 9.92 -6.44 8.23
C LEU A 274 8.70 -5.55 7.96
N GLU A 275 8.94 -4.29 7.58
CA GLU A 275 7.85 -3.34 7.27
C GLU A 275 7.56 -3.29 5.76
N THR A 276 8.41 -3.92 4.93
CA THR A 276 8.37 -3.79 3.47
C THR A 276 7.47 -4.82 2.77
N ASN A 277 7.06 -5.86 3.48
CA ASN A 277 6.18 -6.96 3.04
C ASN A 277 4.69 -6.69 3.33
N ASN A 278 4.36 -5.45 3.71
CA ASN A 278 3.01 -5.04 4.09
C ASN A 278 2.16 -4.46 2.95
N THR A 279 2.65 -4.46 1.71
CA THR A 279 1.90 -3.88 0.59
C THR A 279 1.86 -4.81 -0.62
N VAL A 280 0.74 -4.77 -1.34
CA VAL A 280 0.54 -5.50 -2.59
C VAL A 280 -0.33 -4.67 -3.52
N THR A 281 -0.07 -4.79 -4.82
CA THR A 281 -0.77 -4.01 -5.85
C THR A 281 -1.45 -4.95 -6.84
N ALA A 282 -2.65 -4.59 -7.27
CA ALA A 282 -3.37 -5.20 -8.37
C ALA A 282 -3.70 -4.16 -9.44
N THR A 283 -4.01 -4.64 -10.64
CA THR A 283 -4.47 -3.78 -11.73
C THR A 283 -5.78 -4.30 -12.31
N VAL A 284 -6.65 -3.37 -12.68
CA VAL A 284 -7.91 -3.63 -13.36
C VAL A 284 -8.04 -2.69 -14.55
N TYR A 285 -8.36 -3.21 -15.72
CA TYR A 285 -8.62 -2.42 -16.92
C TYR A 285 -10.11 -2.09 -17.05
N VAL A 286 -10.45 -0.80 -17.00
CA VAL A 286 -11.83 -0.32 -17.14
C VAL A 286 -12.09 0.09 -18.58
N ARG A 287 -13.04 -0.57 -19.23
CA ARG A 287 -13.48 -0.24 -20.58
C ARG A 287 -14.53 0.88 -20.54
N PRO A 288 -14.46 1.85 -21.46
CA PRO A 288 -15.55 2.82 -21.62
C PRO A 288 -16.81 2.09 -22.12
N ASP A 289 -17.97 2.67 -21.81
CA ASP A 289 -19.23 2.22 -22.36
C ASP A 289 -19.54 2.99 -23.65
N THR A 290 -19.58 2.27 -24.78
CA THR A 290 -19.70 2.87 -26.12
C THR A 290 -20.93 2.35 -26.88
N ILE A 291 -21.79 1.56 -26.22
CA ILE A 291 -22.94 0.92 -26.85
C ILE A 291 -24.18 1.69 -26.42
N ALA A 292 -24.98 2.16 -27.38
CA ALA A 292 -26.23 2.83 -27.06
C ALA A 292 -27.25 1.85 -26.49
N PRO A 293 -28.06 2.27 -25.49
CA PRO A 293 -29.11 1.42 -24.94
C PRO A 293 -30.21 1.17 -25.99
N GLN A 294 -31.05 0.17 -25.79
CA GLN A 294 -32.16 -0.15 -26.69
C GLN A 294 -33.50 0.05 -26.00
N ILE A 295 -34.49 0.52 -26.77
CA ILE A 295 -35.87 0.71 -26.30
C ILE A 295 -36.77 -0.26 -27.05
N LEU A 296 -37.61 -0.97 -26.31
CA LEU A 296 -38.71 -1.76 -26.83
C LEU A 296 -40.02 -1.19 -26.30
N ILE A 297 -40.87 -0.72 -27.21
CA ILE A 297 -42.20 -0.22 -26.87
C ILE A 297 -43.24 -1.20 -27.42
N THR A 298 -44.16 -1.61 -26.56
CA THR A 298 -45.32 -2.45 -26.93
C THR A 298 -46.60 -1.80 -26.44
N TYR A 299 -47.69 -2.05 -27.16
CA TYR A 299 -49.04 -1.57 -26.91
C TYR A 299 -49.92 -2.81 -26.83
N ASP A 300 -50.52 -3.08 -25.68
CA ASP A 300 -51.34 -4.27 -25.43
C ASP A 300 -50.59 -5.56 -25.88
N ASP A 301 -49.35 -5.73 -25.40
CA ASP A 301 -48.45 -6.85 -25.68
C ASP A 301 -47.98 -7.04 -27.14
N ARG A 302 -48.21 -6.07 -28.03
CA ARG A 302 -47.72 -6.11 -29.41
C ARG A 302 -46.91 -4.89 -29.80
N LYS A 303 -46.00 -5.06 -30.77
CA LYS A 303 -45.39 -3.92 -31.48
C LYS A 303 -46.39 -3.34 -32.47
N ILE A 304 -46.26 -2.04 -32.71
CA ILE A 304 -47.05 -1.33 -33.70
C ILE A 304 -46.14 -0.79 -34.81
N VAL A 305 -46.74 -0.50 -35.97
CA VAL A 305 -46.12 0.31 -37.02
C VAL A 305 -46.80 1.68 -37.12
N SER A 306 -46.16 2.64 -37.77
CA SER A 306 -46.73 4.00 -37.91
C SER A 306 -48.11 3.95 -38.56
N GLY A 307 -49.09 4.54 -37.88
CA GLY A 307 -50.50 4.60 -38.31
C GLY A 307 -51.39 3.47 -37.81
N ASP A 308 -50.84 2.48 -37.10
CA ASP A 308 -51.64 1.42 -36.47
C ASP A 308 -52.68 1.96 -35.51
N LEU A 309 -53.80 1.24 -35.41
CA LEU A 309 -54.85 1.52 -34.45
C LEU A 309 -54.44 1.06 -33.05
N VAL A 310 -54.63 1.93 -32.06
CA VAL A 310 -54.36 1.68 -30.64
C VAL A 310 -55.63 1.92 -29.82
N ALA A 311 -55.83 1.14 -28.76
CA ALA A 311 -56.99 1.27 -27.89
C ALA A 311 -57.05 2.65 -27.21
N VAL A 312 -58.26 3.08 -26.81
CA VAL A 312 -58.47 4.34 -26.07
C VAL A 312 -57.78 4.32 -24.69
N ARG A 313 -57.62 3.14 -24.11
CA ARG A 313 -56.93 2.90 -22.83
C ARG A 313 -55.91 1.77 -23.00
N PRO A 314 -54.82 2.00 -23.74
CA PRO A 314 -53.84 0.97 -24.01
C PRO A 314 -52.96 0.75 -22.77
N GLU A 315 -52.44 -0.46 -22.63
CA GLU A 315 -51.29 -0.72 -21.80
C GLU A 315 -50.02 -0.59 -22.64
N ILE A 316 -49.23 0.45 -22.38
CA ILE A 316 -47.97 0.69 -23.09
C ILE A 316 -46.81 0.26 -22.20
N LEU A 317 -46.05 -0.74 -22.63
CA LEU A 317 -44.87 -1.20 -21.91
C LEU A 317 -43.60 -0.71 -22.62
N ILE A 318 -42.79 0.06 -21.90
CA ILE A 318 -41.51 0.60 -22.36
C ILE A 318 -40.41 -0.17 -21.63
N SER A 319 -39.70 -1.04 -22.34
CA SER A 319 -38.60 -1.84 -21.82
C SER A 319 -37.27 -1.31 -22.33
N ALA A 320 -36.34 -1.04 -21.41
CA ALA A 320 -34.99 -0.56 -21.69
C ALA A 320 -33.98 -1.70 -21.54
N PHE A 321 -33.06 -1.83 -22.49
CA PHE A 321 -31.98 -2.81 -22.47
C PHE A 321 -30.64 -2.09 -22.59
N ASP A 322 -29.69 -2.42 -21.73
CA ASP A 322 -28.39 -1.77 -21.66
C ASP A 322 -27.33 -2.75 -21.12
N ASN A 323 -26.10 -2.69 -21.63
CA ASN A 323 -24.95 -3.43 -21.10
C ASN A 323 -24.31 -2.75 -19.89
N SER A 324 -24.71 -1.53 -19.55
CA SER A 324 -24.28 -0.88 -18.32
C SER A 324 -24.72 -1.68 -17.09
N PRO A 325 -23.82 -1.94 -16.13
CA PRO A 325 -24.16 -2.62 -14.88
C PRO A 325 -25.05 -1.77 -13.95
N THR A 326 -25.23 -0.47 -14.24
CA THR A 326 -26.05 0.43 -13.44
C THR A 326 -27.40 0.69 -14.14
N PRO A 327 -28.52 0.18 -13.62
CA PRO A 327 -29.84 0.38 -14.21
C PRO A 327 -30.17 1.87 -14.40
N PRO A 328 -30.87 2.25 -15.48
CA PRO A 328 -31.34 3.61 -15.67
C PRO A 328 -32.44 3.97 -14.66
N ASP A 329 -32.44 5.21 -14.18
CA ASP A 329 -33.41 5.80 -13.25
C ASP A 329 -34.30 6.84 -13.97
N SER A 330 -35.19 7.51 -13.23
CA SER A 330 -36.14 8.48 -13.79
C SER A 330 -35.49 9.72 -14.41
N SER A 331 -34.22 9.99 -14.11
CA SER A 331 -33.47 11.06 -14.79
C SER A 331 -33.00 10.69 -16.20
N ARG A 332 -32.96 9.39 -16.49
CA ARG A 332 -32.36 8.82 -17.71
C ARG A 332 -33.35 8.28 -18.73
N ILE A 333 -34.61 8.12 -18.34
CA ILE A 333 -35.71 7.84 -19.26
C ILE A 333 -36.64 9.05 -19.28
N THR A 334 -36.99 9.54 -20.46
CA THR A 334 -38.00 10.60 -20.61
C THR A 334 -39.04 10.17 -21.62
N VAL A 335 -40.31 10.34 -21.25
CA VAL A 335 -41.47 9.95 -22.06
C VAL A 335 -42.27 11.21 -22.39
N TRP A 336 -42.63 11.38 -23.65
CA TRP A 336 -43.57 12.40 -24.11
C TRP A 336 -44.74 11.73 -24.84
N LEU A 337 -45.94 12.27 -24.62
CA LEU A 337 -47.13 11.95 -25.40
C LEU A 337 -47.64 13.25 -26.01
N ASP A 338 -47.76 13.29 -27.34
CA ASP A 338 -48.20 14.46 -28.11
C ASP A 338 -47.41 15.73 -27.76
N GLY A 339 -46.09 15.58 -27.61
CA GLY A 339 -45.15 16.65 -27.25
C GLY A 339 -45.19 17.09 -25.78
N LYS A 340 -46.05 16.51 -24.94
CA LYS A 340 -46.11 16.80 -23.50
C LYS A 340 -45.31 15.77 -22.71
N ARG A 341 -44.35 16.25 -21.91
CA ARG A 341 -43.55 15.39 -21.03
C ARG A 341 -44.43 14.79 -19.95
N ILE A 342 -44.34 13.48 -19.77
CA ILE A 342 -45.06 12.74 -18.73
C ILE A 342 -44.20 12.71 -17.47
N ALA A 343 -44.78 13.14 -16.35
CA ALA A 343 -44.12 13.07 -15.05
C ALA A 343 -44.21 11.66 -14.45
N TYR A 344 -43.17 11.28 -13.72
CA TYR A 344 -43.17 10.06 -12.92
C TYR A 344 -44.05 10.26 -11.68
N ASN A 345 -44.87 9.26 -11.33
CA ASN A 345 -45.65 9.22 -10.08
C ASN A 345 -46.56 10.43 -9.82
N ASP A 346 -47.07 11.08 -10.87
CA ASP A 346 -48.15 12.07 -10.77
C ASP A 346 -49.41 11.40 -10.14
N PRO A 347 -50.26 12.07 -9.32
CA PRO A 347 -51.37 11.42 -8.60
C PRO A 347 -52.52 10.85 -9.46
N SER A 348 -52.29 10.65 -10.75
CA SER A 348 -53.15 9.88 -11.65
C SER A 348 -52.25 8.88 -12.39
N PRO A 349 -52.54 7.56 -12.36
CA PRO A 349 -51.57 6.47 -12.48
C PRO A 349 -51.02 6.22 -13.90
N VAL A 350 -50.52 7.25 -14.57
CA VAL A 350 -50.22 7.13 -16.00
C VAL A 350 -48.88 6.45 -16.25
N LEU A 351 -47.81 6.70 -15.48
CA LEU A 351 -46.47 6.14 -15.72
C LEU A 351 -45.83 5.58 -14.44
N HIS A 352 -45.57 4.27 -14.42
CA HIS A 352 -45.04 3.57 -13.25
C HIS A 352 -43.87 2.65 -13.58
N TRP A 353 -42.94 2.53 -12.64
CA TRP A 353 -41.89 1.53 -12.69
C TRP A 353 -42.45 0.13 -12.45
N GLN A 354 -41.96 -0.83 -13.21
CA GLN A 354 -42.20 -2.25 -12.98
C GLN A 354 -40.89 -2.96 -12.67
N THR A 355 -41.01 -4.12 -12.03
CA THR A 355 -39.88 -5.02 -11.87
C THR A 355 -39.39 -5.46 -13.25
N PRO A 356 -38.12 -5.22 -13.60
CA PRO A 356 -37.59 -5.63 -14.88
C PRO A 356 -37.68 -7.15 -15.04
N SER A 357 -37.99 -7.59 -16.26
CA SER A 357 -38.07 -9.00 -16.63
C SER A 357 -37.43 -9.22 -18.00
N ALA A 358 -37.18 -10.48 -18.37
CA ALA A 358 -36.64 -10.86 -19.68
C ALA A 358 -35.32 -10.15 -20.09
N GLY A 359 -34.46 -9.81 -19.12
CA GLY A 359 -33.16 -9.17 -19.38
C GLY A 359 -33.22 -7.65 -19.59
N ALA A 360 -34.38 -7.01 -19.40
CA ALA A 360 -34.48 -5.56 -19.38
C ALA A 360 -33.75 -4.97 -18.16
N SER A 361 -33.07 -3.85 -18.37
CA SER A 361 -32.42 -3.07 -17.32
C SER A 361 -33.44 -2.19 -16.57
N ALA A 362 -34.54 -1.82 -17.24
CA ALA A 362 -35.64 -1.07 -16.67
C ALA A 362 -36.94 -1.32 -17.45
N VAL A 363 -38.09 -1.25 -16.77
CA VAL A 363 -39.41 -1.37 -17.40
C VAL A 363 -40.34 -0.30 -16.83
N LEU A 364 -41.00 0.44 -17.72
CA LEU A 364 -42.05 1.40 -17.40
C LEU A 364 -43.38 0.96 -17.99
N ARG A 365 -44.43 0.97 -17.17
CA ARG A 365 -45.81 0.77 -17.61
C ARG A 365 -46.50 2.12 -17.72
N PHE A 366 -46.99 2.43 -18.91
CA PHE A 366 -47.70 3.65 -19.24
C PHE A 366 -49.16 3.35 -19.63
N THR A 367 -50.13 3.84 -18.87
CA THR A 367 -51.58 3.61 -19.10
C THR A 367 -52.33 4.92 -19.32
N PRO A 368 -52.17 5.57 -20.49
CA PRO A 368 -52.88 6.81 -20.82
C PRO A 368 -54.36 6.58 -21.13
N VAL A 369 -55.12 7.67 -21.06
CA VAL A 369 -56.44 7.77 -21.69
C VAL A 369 -56.29 8.68 -22.89
N LEU A 370 -56.51 8.13 -24.08
CA LEU A 370 -56.27 8.79 -25.36
C LEU A 370 -57.59 9.28 -25.98
N THR A 371 -57.53 10.37 -26.73
CA THR A 371 -58.68 10.88 -27.50
C THR A 371 -58.70 10.29 -28.90
N ASP A 372 -59.78 10.47 -29.65
CA ASP A 372 -59.78 10.08 -31.06
C ASP A 372 -58.88 11.00 -31.87
N GLY A 373 -58.10 10.41 -32.79
CA GLY A 373 -57.18 11.14 -33.65
C GLY A 373 -55.81 10.48 -33.78
N ASP A 374 -54.89 11.22 -34.38
CA ASP A 374 -53.49 10.83 -34.53
C ASP A 374 -52.70 11.26 -33.29
N HIS A 375 -51.88 10.34 -32.78
CA HIS A 375 -51.09 10.50 -31.57
C HIS A 375 -49.65 10.07 -31.83
N PHE A 376 -48.73 10.56 -31.01
CA PHE A 376 -47.35 10.06 -31.03
C PHE A 376 -46.75 9.97 -29.62
N LEU A 377 -46.04 8.88 -29.38
CA LEU A 377 -45.27 8.64 -28.17
C LEU A 377 -43.78 8.74 -28.50
N GLU A 378 -43.05 9.51 -27.71
CA GLU A 378 -41.60 9.66 -27.83
C GLU A 378 -40.95 9.19 -26.53
N VAL A 379 -39.87 8.42 -26.66
CA VAL A 379 -39.08 7.95 -25.53
C VAL A 379 -37.62 8.23 -25.81
N LEU A 380 -36.97 8.98 -24.91
CA LEU A 380 -35.54 9.17 -24.87
C LEU A 380 -34.97 8.37 -23.70
N LEU A 381 -34.03 7.48 -23.98
CA LEU A 381 -33.26 6.75 -22.98
C LEU A 381 -31.79 7.11 -23.13
N SER A 382 -31.16 7.47 -22.01
CA SER A 382 -29.71 7.70 -21.93
C SER A 382 -29.09 6.74 -20.91
N ASP A 383 -27.91 6.21 -21.20
CA ASP A 383 -27.15 5.39 -20.27
C ASP A 383 -26.25 6.24 -19.35
N SER A 384 -25.44 5.57 -18.52
CA SER A 384 -24.44 6.22 -17.67
C SER A 384 -23.15 6.61 -18.40
N GLY A 385 -22.89 6.03 -19.58
CA GLY A 385 -21.75 6.34 -20.45
C GLY A 385 -21.94 7.58 -21.31
N GLY A 386 -23.17 8.10 -21.39
CA GLY A 386 -23.57 9.23 -22.22
C GLY A 386 -24.13 8.84 -23.58
N ASN A 387 -24.31 7.55 -23.87
CA ASN A 387 -24.99 7.12 -25.09
C ASN A 387 -26.51 7.22 -24.89
N SER A 388 -27.23 7.49 -25.97
CA SER A 388 -28.68 7.64 -25.91
C SER A 388 -29.37 7.09 -27.15
N THR A 389 -30.63 6.71 -26.95
CA THR A 389 -31.54 6.22 -27.98
C THR A 389 -32.85 6.97 -27.87
N TYR A 390 -33.36 7.40 -29.02
CA TYR A 390 -34.64 8.06 -29.16
C TYR A 390 -35.55 7.21 -30.05
N GLU A 391 -36.73 6.88 -29.55
CA GLU A 391 -37.75 6.12 -30.26
C GLU A 391 -39.03 6.95 -30.36
N ARG A 392 -39.66 6.98 -31.53
CA ARG A 392 -40.94 7.66 -31.77
C ARG A 392 -41.91 6.72 -32.47
N ASN A 393 -43.05 6.51 -31.85
CA ASN A 393 -44.16 5.72 -32.39
C ASN A 393 -45.36 6.60 -32.68
N GLU A 394 -45.88 6.52 -33.91
CA GLU A 394 -47.08 7.25 -34.35
C GLU A 394 -48.24 6.27 -34.52
N PHE A 395 -49.40 6.61 -33.96
CA PHE A 395 -50.56 5.71 -33.96
C PHE A 395 -51.86 6.48 -34.00
N ARG A 396 -52.95 5.79 -34.36
CA ARG A 396 -54.30 6.36 -34.42
C ARG A 396 -55.19 5.73 -33.36
N VAL A 397 -56.01 6.55 -32.73
CA VAL A 397 -57.04 6.12 -31.77
C VAL A 397 -58.41 6.43 -32.35
N ALA A 398 -59.31 5.45 -32.27
CA ALA A 398 -60.69 5.60 -32.71
C ALA A 398 -61.63 4.88 -31.74
N SER A 399 -62.39 5.63 -30.95
CA SER A 399 -63.30 5.13 -29.92
C SER A 399 -64.56 4.48 -30.50
N ASP A 400 -65.01 4.94 -31.66
CA ASP A 400 -66.11 4.32 -32.38
C ASP A 400 -65.69 3.01 -33.05
N LEU A 401 -66.50 1.97 -32.91
CA LEU A 401 -66.39 0.77 -33.73
C LEU A 401 -66.80 1.10 -35.17
N LYS A 402 -65.83 1.07 -36.09
CA LYS A 402 -65.99 1.30 -37.53
C LYS A 402 -65.31 0.17 -38.28
N LEU A 403 -65.96 -0.25 -39.35
CA LEU A 403 -65.35 -1.09 -40.38
C LEU A 403 -64.81 -0.14 -41.46
N LEU A 404 -63.49 -0.10 -41.61
CA LEU A 404 -62.80 0.69 -42.62
C LEU A 404 -62.35 -0.22 -43.76
N GLN A 405 -62.19 0.36 -44.94
CA GLN A 405 -61.72 -0.34 -46.14
C GLN A 405 -62.46 -1.65 -46.41
N VAL A 406 -63.78 -1.69 -46.18
CA VAL A 406 -64.59 -2.85 -46.47
C VAL A 406 -64.58 -3.09 -47.97
N MET A 407 -63.90 -4.14 -48.38
CA MET A 407 -63.81 -4.55 -49.77
C MET A 407 -64.15 -6.02 -49.90
N ASN A 408 -64.76 -6.36 -51.02
CA ASN A 408 -64.88 -7.74 -51.44
C ASN A 408 -64.37 -7.91 -52.86
N TYR A 409 -63.52 -8.91 -53.09
CA TYR A 409 -62.97 -9.19 -54.42
C TYR A 409 -62.83 -10.70 -54.67
N PRO A 410 -63.26 -11.20 -55.85
CA PRO A 410 -63.99 -10.47 -56.90
C PRO A 410 -65.42 -10.06 -56.48
N ASN A 411 -65.94 -8.99 -57.09
CA ASN A 411 -67.34 -8.55 -56.98
C ASN A 411 -67.80 -7.96 -58.34
N PRO A 412 -68.67 -8.64 -59.12
CA PRO A 412 -69.42 -9.87 -58.79
C PRO A 412 -68.54 -11.13 -58.73
N PHE A 413 -69.03 -12.21 -58.11
CA PHE A 413 -68.33 -13.49 -58.00
C PHE A 413 -69.26 -14.70 -58.21
N ALA A 414 -68.71 -15.83 -58.66
CA ALA A 414 -69.45 -17.08 -58.88
C ALA A 414 -69.24 -18.09 -57.73
N ASP A 415 -67.98 -18.52 -57.51
CA ASP A 415 -67.67 -19.59 -56.54
C ASP A 415 -67.23 -19.06 -55.17
N GLY A 416 -66.67 -17.84 -55.11
CA GLY A 416 -66.21 -17.25 -53.85
C GLY A 416 -65.65 -15.83 -54.01
N THR A 417 -65.59 -15.13 -52.88
CA THR A 417 -65.02 -13.78 -52.76
C THR A 417 -64.22 -13.70 -51.46
N GLN A 418 -63.18 -12.88 -51.43
CA GLN A 418 -62.49 -12.52 -50.19
C GLN A 418 -63.07 -11.21 -49.69
N ILE A 419 -63.40 -11.15 -48.40
CA ILE A 419 -63.85 -9.93 -47.74
C ILE A 419 -62.74 -9.50 -46.81
N THR A 420 -62.23 -8.29 -47.04
CA THR A 420 -61.19 -7.66 -46.23
C THR A 420 -61.76 -6.39 -45.62
N PHE A 421 -61.38 -6.11 -44.38
CA PHE A 421 -61.74 -4.89 -43.68
C PHE A 421 -60.72 -4.62 -42.58
N GLU A 422 -60.60 -3.37 -42.19
CA GLU A 422 -59.90 -2.94 -40.99
C GLU A 422 -60.92 -2.63 -39.90
N MET A 423 -60.63 -3.02 -38.67
CA MET A 423 -61.49 -2.76 -37.52
C MET A 423 -60.82 -1.78 -36.58
N THR A 424 -61.51 -0.69 -36.25
CA THR A 424 -61.01 0.32 -35.29
C THR A 424 -61.02 -0.15 -33.85
N GLN A 425 -61.81 -1.18 -33.52
CA GLN A 425 -61.93 -1.78 -32.20
C GLN A 425 -62.14 -3.30 -32.33
N PRO A 426 -61.68 -4.12 -31.38
CA PRO A 426 -62.01 -5.54 -31.35
C PRO A 426 -63.54 -5.74 -31.29
N ALA A 427 -64.08 -6.53 -32.22
CA ALA A 427 -65.50 -6.86 -32.26
C ALA A 427 -65.73 -8.21 -32.96
N THR A 428 -66.94 -8.75 -32.82
CA THR A 428 -67.37 -9.91 -33.60
C THR A 428 -67.99 -9.41 -34.91
N VAL A 429 -67.42 -9.80 -36.05
CA VAL A 429 -67.96 -9.45 -37.36
C VAL A 429 -68.82 -10.60 -37.88
N SER A 430 -70.06 -10.30 -38.24
CA SER A 430 -70.93 -11.24 -38.96
C SER A 430 -71.10 -10.77 -40.39
N VAL A 431 -70.68 -11.60 -41.34
CA VAL A 431 -70.89 -11.36 -42.78
C VAL A 431 -72.13 -12.12 -43.23
N ARG A 432 -73.07 -11.41 -43.87
CA ARG A 432 -74.25 -12.01 -44.51
C ARG A 432 -74.22 -11.70 -46.01
N ILE A 433 -74.29 -12.74 -46.84
CA ILE A 433 -74.30 -12.63 -48.30
C ILE A 433 -75.74 -12.84 -48.78
N TYR A 434 -76.24 -11.92 -49.60
CA TYR A 434 -77.58 -11.98 -50.18
C TYR A 434 -77.49 -12.06 -51.71
N THR A 435 -78.36 -12.85 -52.33
CA THR A 435 -78.50 -12.91 -53.80
C THR A 435 -79.63 -11.99 -54.23
N VAL A 436 -79.42 -11.19 -55.29
CA VAL A 436 -80.52 -10.48 -55.97
C VAL A 436 -81.29 -11.51 -56.79
N SER A 437 -82.39 -12.01 -56.23
CA SER A 437 -83.38 -12.84 -56.94
C SER A 437 -84.48 -11.98 -57.54
#